data_AF-A0A8T3XWT3-F1
#
_entry.id   AF-A0A8T3XWT3-F1
#
_cell.length_a   1.000
_cell.length_b   1.000
_cell.length_c   1.000
_cell.angle_alpha   90.00
_cell.angle_beta   90.00
_cell.angle_gamma   90.00
#
_symmetry.space_group_name_H-M   'P 1'
#
loop_
_entity.id
_entity.type
_entity.pdbx_description
1 polymer ?
#
loop_
_entity_poly.entity_id
_entity_poly.type
_entity_poly.pdbx_seq_one_letter_code
_entity_poly.pdbx_strand_id
1 'polypeptide(L)'
;MPAIEKGTIKVVWITKDTKKIYSRMFEDVNKANRFGESKKNYLVFKLLWHKKFQFFAWELLPHGNYKLYQSALKFYQKYKDEESVVKKIFGL
;
A
#
# COMPACT_ATOMS: atom_id res chain seq x y z
N MET A 1 -24.11 -9.60 -15.93
CA MET A 1 -23.36 -8.74 -14.99
C MET A 1 -22.51 -9.64 -14.11
N PRO A 2 -21.16 -9.57 -14.07
CA PRO A 2 -20.45 -10.29 -13.04
C PRO A 2 -20.39 -9.45 -11.76
N ALA A 3 -21.22 -9.82 -10.79
CA ALA A 3 -20.99 -9.61 -9.36
C ALA A 3 -19.68 -10.36 -8.98
N ILE A 4 -18.77 -9.85 -8.15
CA ILE A 4 -18.88 -9.57 -6.71
C ILE A 4 -18.04 -8.32 -6.36
N GLU A 5 -18.66 -7.19 -6.00
CA GLU A 5 -17.98 -5.99 -5.46
C GLU A 5 -17.82 -6.05 -3.92
N LYS A 6 -17.54 -7.23 -3.34
CA LYS A 6 -17.38 -7.31 -1.88
C LYS A 6 -15.98 -6.90 -1.45
N GLY A 7 -15.81 -5.58 -1.34
CA GLY A 7 -14.78 -4.91 -0.57
C GLY A 7 -14.10 -3.79 -1.33
N THR A 8 -14.28 -2.56 -0.88
CA THR A 8 -13.56 -1.37 -1.36
C THR A 8 -12.37 -1.04 -0.48
N ILE A 9 -12.25 -1.64 0.71
CA ILE A 9 -11.18 -1.36 1.67
C ILE A 9 -10.26 -2.58 1.79
N LYS A 10 -8.95 -2.39 1.63
CA LYS A 10 -7.93 -3.44 1.76
C LYS A 10 -7.01 -3.13 2.91
N VAL A 11 -6.86 -4.07 3.85
CA VAL A 11 -5.76 -4.04 4.82
C VAL A 11 -4.61 -4.85 4.27
N VAL A 12 -3.40 -4.29 4.27
CA VAL A 12 -2.16 -4.98 3.92
C VAL A 12 -1.24 -4.98 5.14
N TRP A 13 -0.63 -6.11 5.47
CA TRP A 13 0.34 -6.20 6.56
C TRP A 13 1.51 -7.12 6.21
N ILE A 14 2.64 -6.89 6.86
CA ILE A 14 3.87 -7.67 6.70
C ILE A 14 4.15 -8.37 8.03
N THR A 15 4.45 -9.66 7.97
CA THR A 15 4.84 -10.44 9.16
C THR A 15 6.36 -10.40 9.32
N LYS A 16 6.95 -11.34 10.08
CA LYS A 16 8.41 -11.40 10.23
C LYS A 16 9.13 -11.70 8.91
N ASP A 17 8.45 -12.38 7.99
CA ASP A 17 8.97 -12.64 6.65
C ASP A 17 8.68 -11.44 5.74
N THR A 18 9.69 -10.59 5.53
CA THR A 18 9.58 -9.38 4.72
C THR A 18 9.40 -9.66 3.24
N LYS A 19 9.58 -10.91 2.78
CA LYS A 19 9.35 -11.30 1.38
C LYS A 19 7.87 -11.53 1.08
N LYS A 20 7.01 -11.55 2.10
CA LYS A 20 5.57 -11.82 1.97
C LYS A 20 4.76 -10.67 2.50
N ILE A 21 3.79 -10.26 1.69
CA ILE A 21 2.72 -9.35 2.12
C ILE A 21 1.43 -10.15 2.20
N TYR A 22 0.64 -9.84 3.22
CA TYR A 22 -0.69 -10.41 3.40
C TYR A 22 -1.72 -9.31 3.24
N SER A 23 -2.90 -9.66 2.75
CA SER A 23 -3.98 -8.70 2.64
C SER A 23 -5.34 -9.32 2.91
N ARG A 24 -6.29 -8.47 3.33
CA ARG A 24 -7.69 -8.83 3.51
C ARG A 24 -8.58 -7.67 3.09
N MET A 25 -9.66 -8.00 2.39
CA MET A 25 -10.66 -7.07 1.88
C MET A 25 -11.82 -6.89 2.88
N PHE A 26 -12.38 -5.68 2.92
CA PHE A 26 -13.46 -5.24 3.78
C PHE A 26 -14.37 -4.26 3.04
N GLU A 27 -15.63 -4.19 3.44
CA GLU A 27 -16.61 -3.20 2.95
C GLU A 27 -16.60 -1.90 3.77
N ASP A 28 -15.99 -1.92 4.96
CA ASP A 28 -16.02 -0.83 5.93
C ASP A 28 -14.62 -0.52 6.49
N VAL A 29 -14.28 0.78 6.55
CA VAL A 29 -12.99 1.25 7.05
C VAL A 29 -12.82 0.95 8.53
N ASN A 30 -13.88 1.05 9.34
CA ASN A 30 -13.77 0.84 10.78
C ASN A 30 -13.49 -0.64 11.12
N LYS A 31 -14.13 -1.58 10.41
CA LYS A 31 -13.83 -3.02 10.49
C LYS A 31 -12.41 -3.33 10.00
N ALA A 32 -12.01 -2.73 8.89
CA ALA A 32 -10.66 -2.87 8.35
C ALA A 32 -9.61 -2.39 9.37
N ASN A 33 -9.80 -1.20 9.95
CA ASN A 33 -8.86 -0.63 10.90
C ASN A 33 -8.75 -1.48 12.18
N ARG A 34 -9.89 -1.89 12.77
CA ARG A 34 -9.90 -2.78 13.95
C ARG A 34 -9.18 -4.10 13.68
N PHE A 35 -9.37 -4.69 12.49
CA PHE A 35 -8.62 -5.88 12.11
C PHE A 35 -7.12 -5.58 11.98
N GLY A 36 -6.76 -4.47 11.35
CA GLY A 36 -5.38 -4.04 11.13
C GLY A 36 -4.61 -3.83 12.44
N GLU A 37 -5.23 -3.24 13.45
CA GLU A 37 -4.64 -3.03 14.79
C GLU A 37 -4.10 -4.34 15.38
N SER A 38 -4.81 -5.45 15.20
CA SER A 38 -4.34 -6.78 15.65
C SER A 38 -3.06 -7.27 14.96
N LYS A 39 -2.70 -6.69 13.81
CA LYS A 39 -1.51 -7.06 13.01
C LYS A 39 -0.28 -6.21 13.31
N LYS A 40 -0.45 -5.06 13.98
CA LYS A 40 0.59 -4.05 14.31
C LYS A 40 1.25 -3.38 13.09
N ASN A 41 1.72 -4.14 12.11
CA ASN A 41 2.41 -3.63 10.92
C ASN A 41 1.50 -3.61 9.69
N TYR A 42 0.53 -2.70 9.68
CA TYR A 42 -0.49 -2.64 8.63
C TYR A 42 -0.63 -1.27 7.97
N LEU A 43 -1.19 -1.30 6.77
CA LEU A 43 -1.65 -0.17 5.98
C LEU A 43 -3.08 -0.45 5.53
N VAL A 44 -3.86 0.61 5.34
CA VAL A 44 -5.24 0.53 4.87
C VAL A 44 -5.36 1.27 3.55
N PHE A 45 -5.96 0.64 2.56
CA PHE A 45 -6.16 1.19 1.23
C PHE A 45 -7.66 1.22 0.91
N LYS A 46 -8.07 2.21 0.11
CA LYS A 46 -9.39 2.30 -0.49
C LYS A 46 -9.27 2.14 -2.00
N LEU A 47 -10.08 1.28 -2.59
CA LEU A 47 -10.16 1.11 -4.04
C LEU A 47 -10.76 2.37 -4.64
N LEU A 48 -10.05 2.98 -5.58
CA LEU A 48 -10.55 4.12 -6.35
C LEU A 48 -11.26 3.64 -7.61
N TRP A 49 -10.60 2.76 -8.37
CA TRP A 49 -11.14 2.15 -9.58
C TRP A 49 -10.33 0.91 -9.97
N HIS A 50 -10.89 0.09 -10.86
CA HIS A 50 -10.16 -0.99 -11.50
C HIS A 50 -10.54 -1.11 -12.98
N LYS A 51 -9.64 -1.67 -13.80
CA LYS A 51 -9.89 -1.95 -15.22
C LYS A 51 -9.72 -3.44 -15.46
N LYS A 52 -10.82 -4.11 -15.82
CA LYS A 52 -10.89 -5.55 -16.16
C LYS A 52 -10.20 -6.48 -15.14
N PHE A 53 -10.18 -6.09 -13.86
CA PHE A 53 -9.47 -6.79 -12.78
C PHE A 53 -7.97 -7.02 -13.03
N GLN A 54 -7.38 -6.28 -13.97
CA GLN A 54 -5.95 -6.32 -14.28
C GLN A 54 -5.22 -5.13 -13.66
N PHE A 55 -5.88 -3.97 -13.65
CA PHE A 55 -5.34 -2.74 -13.09
C PHE A 55 -6.23 -2.26 -11.96
N PHE A 56 -5.62 -1.79 -10.88
CA PHE A 56 -6.31 -1.26 -9.71
C PHE A 56 -5.60 0.00 -9.26
N ALA A 57 -6.38 1.06 -9.03
CA ALA A 57 -5.90 2.24 -8.34
C ALA A 57 -6.38 2.19 -6.88
N TRP A 58 -5.46 2.41 -5.97
CA TRP A 58 -5.72 2.40 -4.53
C TRP A 58 -5.29 3.74 -3.92
N GLU A 59 -6.13 4.30 -3.09
CA GLU A 59 -5.80 5.40 -2.20
C GLU A 59 -5.29 4.84 -0.87
N LEU A 60 -4.16 5.33 -0.37
CA LEU A 60 -3.67 4.97 0.95
C LEU A 60 -4.35 5.85 2.02
N LEU A 61 -5.04 5.23 2.97
CA LEU A 61 -5.75 5.91 4.05
C LEU A 61 -4.85 6.14 5.29
N PRO A 62 -5.11 7.19 6.11
CA PRO A 62 -4.28 7.58 7.24
C PRO A 62 -4.45 6.69 8.49
N HIS A 63 -4.20 5.39 8.34
CA HIS A 63 -4.30 4.39 9.41
C HIS A 63 -3.03 3.53 9.52
N GLY A 64 -2.84 2.90 10.69
CA GLY A 64 -1.69 2.06 10.96
C GLY A 64 -0.37 2.79 10.72
N ASN A 65 0.51 2.20 9.92
CA ASN A 65 1.85 2.71 9.64
C ASN A 65 1.89 3.77 8.52
N TYR A 66 0.77 4.43 8.21
CA TYR A 66 0.66 5.44 7.15
C TYR A 66 1.81 6.45 7.14
N LYS A 67 2.07 7.12 8.27
CA LYS A 67 3.09 8.18 8.35
C LYS A 67 4.50 7.65 8.10
N LEU A 68 4.80 6.46 8.62
CA LEU A 68 6.09 5.81 8.42
C LEU A 68 6.28 5.42 6.95
N TYR A 69 5.26 4.83 6.34
CA TYR A 69 5.29 4.46 4.93
C TYR A 69 5.45 5.68 4.00
N GLN A 70 4.69 6.75 4.26
CA GLN A 70 4.82 8.02 3.53
C GLN A 70 6.23 8.62 3.66
N SER A 71 6.82 8.58 4.86
CA SER A 71 8.18 9.07 5.09
C SER A 71 9.22 8.22 4.35
N ALA A 72 9.08 6.89 4.40
CA ALA A 72 9.95 5.97 3.69
C ALA A 72 9.87 6.15 2.15
N LEU A 73 8.66 6.36 1.60
CA LEU A 73 8.49 6.65 0.18
C LEU A 73 9.13 7.97 -0.23
N LYS A 74 8.94 9.05 0.55
CA LYS A 74 9.56 10.35 0.29
C LYS A 74 11.08 10.24 0.31
N PHE A 75 11.62 9.52 1.30
CA PHE A 75 13.05 9.24 1.38
C PHE A 75 13.52 8.46 0.15
N TYR A 76 12.87 7.34 -0.19
CA TYR A 76 13.22 6.53 -1.36
C TYR A 76 13.21 7.35 -2.66
N GLN A 77 12.18 8.18 -2.89
CA GLN A 77 12.09 9.03 -4.08
C GLN A 77 13.24 10.02 -4.17
N LYS A 78 13.56 10.71 -3.06
CA LYS A 78 14.67 11.66 -3.00
C LYS A 78 16.00 11.01 -3.44
N TYR A 79 16.32 9.85 -2.88
CA TYR A 79 17.62 9.20 -3.16
C TYR A 79 17.65 8.42 -4.48
N LYS A 80 16.50 7.94 -4.96
CA LYS A 80 16.41 7.34 -6.31
C LYS A 80 16.75 8.36 -7.39
N ASP A 81 16.28 9.58 -7.23
CA ASP A 81 16.57 10.67 -8.17
C ASP A 81 18.06 11.02 -8.13
N GLU A 82 18.67 11.08 -6.94
CA GLU A 82 20.11 11.29 -6.76
C GLU A 82 20.97 10.18 -7.41
N GLU A 83 20.63 8.89 -7.21
CA GLU A 83 21.35 7.77 -7.84
C GLU A 83 21.26 7.83 -9.38
N SER A 84 20.10 8.22 -9.91
CA SER A 84 19.90 8.38 -11.35
C SER A 84 20.73 9.53 -11.93
N VAL A 85 20.88 10.63 -11.18
CA VAL A 85 21.72 11.78 -11.56
C VAL A 85 23.20 11.41 -11.53
N VAL A 86 23.65 10.67 -10.50
CA VAL A 86 25.03 10.20 -10.39
C VAL A 86 25.38 9.24 -11.53
N LYS A 87 24.53 8.25 -11.84
CA LYS A 87 24.75 7.36 -13.00
C LYS A 87 24.83 8.13 -14.31
N LYS A 88 23.97 9.15 -14.49
CA LYS A 88 23.94 9.98 -15.69
C LYS A 88 25.17 10.90 -15.84
N ILE A 89 25.74 11.40 -14.74
CA ILE A 89 26.92 12.27 -14.73
C ILE A 89 28.21 11.44 -14.91
N PHE A 90 28.30 10.29 -14.25
CA PHE A 90 29.54 9.49 -14.18
C PHE A 90 29.57 8.29 -15.15
N GLY A 91 28.52 8.08 -15.96
CA GLY A 91 28.52 7.08 -17.03
C GLY A 91 28.64 5.63 -16.56
N LEU A 92 28.02 5.30 -15.41
CA LEU A 92 27.87 3.92 -14.91
C LEU A 92 26.52 3.32 -15.28
#